data_AF-A0A7C3F902-F1
#
_entry.id   AF-A0A7C3F902-F1
#
_cell.length_a   1.000
_cell.length_b   1.000
_cell.length_c   1.000
_cell.angle_alpha   90.00
_cell.angle_beta   90.00
_cell.angle_gamma   90.00
#
_symmetry.space_group_name_H-M   'P 1'
#
loop_
_entity.id
_entity.type
_entity.pdbx_description
1 polymer ?
#
loop_
_entity_poly.entity_id
_entity_poly.type
_entity_poly.pdbx_seq_one_letter_code
_entity_poly.pdbx_strand_id
1 'polypeptide(L)'
;MAKHKERSEIVIYGGAVHLSKEMLFRNEQAIYGYLSMLERSGWSSPLEGFFVSSLTQEHWIIKVTLSIFEKVQVGDLVCILPVHSCLVVSALEGYVTTHSEKVKTLRSRDSLFSRSA
;
A
#
# COMPACT_ATOMS: atom_id res chain seq x y z
N MET A 1 -12.76 -2.55 -2.76
CA MET A 1 -12.12 -3.81 -2.32
C MET A 1 -13.01 -4.97 -2.76
N ALA A 2 -12.42 -6.09 -3.20
CA ALA A 2 -13.15 -7.33 -3.54
C ALA A 2 -12.42 -8.55 -2.93
N LYS A 3 -13.15 -9.64 -2.67
CA LYS A 3 -12.61 -10.86 -2.04
C LYS A 3 -12.88 -12.08 -2.92
N HIS A 4 -11.83 -12.87 -3.18
CA HIS A 4 -11.86 -14.09 -3.98
C HIS A 4 -11.43 -15.28 -3.12
N LYS A 5 -12.41 -16.02 -2.58
CA LYS A 5 -12.15 -17.10 -1.60
C LYS A 5 -11.42 -18.28 -2.25
N GLU A 6 -11.79 -18.60 -3.49
CA GLU A 6 -11.25 -19.70 -4.29
C GLU A 6 -9.76 -19.53 -4.60
N ARG A 7 -9.24 -18.29 -4.61
CA ARG A 7 -7.82 -17.99 -4.85
C ARG A 7 -7.06 -17.51 -3.60
N SER A 8 -7.75 -17.41 -2.46
CA SER A 8 -7.25 -16.76 -1.24
C SER A 8 -6.66 -15.38 -1.54
N GLU A 9 -7.41 -14.58 -2.29
CA GLU A 9 -6.98 -13.27 -2.79
C GLU A 9 -7.94 -12.16 -2.36
N ILE A 10 -7.35 -11.01 -2.06
CA ILE A 10 -8.07 -9.77 -1.81
C ILE A 10 -7.59 -8.72 -2.81
N VAL A 11 -8.54 -8.11 -3.51
CA VAL A 11 -8.29 -6.98 -4.40
C VAL A 11 -8.51 -5.68 -3.63
N ILE A 12 -7.47 -4.86 -3.56
CA ILE A 12 -7.48 -3.60 -2.80
C ILE A 12 -7.30 -2.44 -3.77
N TYR A 13 -8.02 -1.35 -3.50
CA TYR A 13 -7.79 -0.09 -4.20
C TYR A 13 -6.54 0.58 -3.62
N GLY A 14 -5.59 0.89 -4.48
CA GLY A 14 -4.19 1.01 -4.14
C GLY A 14 -3.44 0.34 -5.28
N GLY A 15 -2.76 1.06 -6.16
CA GLY A 15 -2.10 0.45 -7.32
C GLY A 15 -0.64 0.83 -7.44
N ALA A 16 -0.05 0.57 -8.60
CA ALA A 16 1.33 0.92 -8.94
C ALA A 16 1.63 2.41 -8.69
N VAL A 17 0.63 3.27 -8.92
CA VAL A 17 0.75 4.71 -8.69
C VAL A 17 0.96 5.05 -7.20
N HIS A 18 0.58 4.15 -6.29
CA HIS A 18 0.63 4.35 -4.84
C HIS A 18 1.78 3.59 -4.18
N LEU A 19 2.20 2.44 -4.72
CA LEU A 19 3.21 1.56 -4.08
C LEU A 19 4.55 1.50 -4.83
N SER A 20 4.69 2.25 -5.93
CA SER A 20 5.71 2.01 -6.97
C SER A 20 5.54 0.64 -7.63
N LYS A 21 6.44 0.28 -8.55
CA LYS A 21 6.52 -1.06 -9.17
C LYS A 21 7.72 -1.88 -8.67
N GLU A 22 8.38 -1.40 -7.61
CA GLU A 22 9.54 -2.09 -7.05
C GLU A 22 9.12 -3.41 -6.39
N MET A 23 9.93 -4.46 -6.59
CA MET A 23 9.60 -5.80 -6.10
C MET A 23 10.83 -6.57 -5.66
N LEU A 24 10.61 -7.47 -4.70
CA LEU A 24 11.56 -8.51 -4.33
C LEU A 24 11.02 -9.88 -4.75
N PHE A 25 11.93 -10.80 -5.04
CA PHE A 25 11.58 -12.21 -5.21
C PHE A 25 11.80 -12.99 -3.91
N ARG A 26 10.79 -13.74 -3.48
CA ARG A 26 10.88 -14.69 -2.38
C ARG A 26 10.25 -16.00 -2.83
N ASN A 27 11.04 -17.08 -2.89
CA ASN A 27 10.58 -18.39 -3.36
C ASN A 27 9.83 -18.31 -4.69
N GLU A 28 10.44 -17.64 -5.69
CA GLU A 28 9.87 -17.40 -7.03
C GLU A 28 8.62 -16.51 -7.08
N GLN A 29 8.18 -15.99 -5.94
CA GLN A 29 7.04 -15.10 -5.85
C GLN A 29 7.48 -13.64 -5.79
N ALA A 30 6.92 -12.81 -6.66
CA ALA A 30 7.07 -11.37 -6.61
C ALA A 30 6.32 -10.79 -5.39
N ILE A 31 7.00 -9.93 -4.65
CA ILE A 31 6.48 -9.23 -3.48
C ILE A 31 6.69 -7.74 -3.68
N TYR A 32 5.60 -6.97 -3.67
CA TYR A 32 5.63 -5.51 -3.85
C TYR A 32 5.48 -4.75 -2.51
N GLY A 33 5.11 -5.46 -1.45
CA GLY A 33 4.97 -4.92 -0.11
C GLY A 33 4.29 -5.91 0.82
N TYR A 34 4.31 -5.60 2.11
CA TYR A 34 3.73 -6.43 3.16
C TYR A 34 2.57 -5.73 3.84
N LEU A 35 1.57 -6.50 4.25
CA LEU A 35 0.48 -6.00 5.07
C LEU A 35 0.96 -5.82 6.51
N SER A 36 0.50 -4.75 7.16
CA SER A 36 0.68 -4.49 8.58
C SER A 36 -0.62 -4.00 9.21
N MET A 37 -0.73 -4.06 10.53
CA MET A 37 -1.85 -3.53 11.29
C MET A 37 -1.54 -2.11 11.75
N LEU A 38 -2.52 -1.20 11.66
CA LEU A 38 -2.41 0.11 12.30
C LEU A 38 -2.46 -0.03 13.82
N GLU A 39 -1.56 0.66 14.50
CA GLU A 39 -1.45 0.70 15.96
C GLU A 39 -1.44 2.16 16.44
N ARG A 40 -1.59 2.39 17.75
CA ARG A 40 -1.64 3.74 18.33
C ARG A 40 -0.45 4.62 17.95
N SER A 41 0.73 4.05 17.78
CA SER A 41 1.98 4.76 17.51
C SER A 41 2.59 4.41 16.14
N GLY A 42 1.79 3.93 15.19
CA GLY A 42 2.27 3.59 13.85
C GLY A 42 1.64 2.31 13.32
N TRP A 43 2.48 1.30 13.08
CA TRP A 43 2.05 0.03 12.50
C TRP A 43 2.85 -1.14 13.05
N SER A 44 2.26 -2.34 13.03
CA SER A 44 2.86 -3.57 13.50
C SER A 44 4.01 -4.05 12.59
N SER A 45 4.72 -5.10 13.00
CA SER A 45 5.52 -5.89 12.07
C SER A 45 4.65 -6.47 10.94
N PRO A 46 5.24 -6.76 9.76
CA PRO A 46 4.57 -7.46 8.67
C PRO A 46 3.79 -8.70 9.15
N LEU A 47 2.53 -8.81 8.72
CA LEU A 47 1.74 -10.01 8.97
C LEU A 47 2.27 -11.17 8.13
N GLU A 48 2.53 -12.30 8.78
CA GLU A 48 3.06 -13.48 8.11
C GLU A 48 2.07 -14.03 7.08
N GLY A 49 2.54 -14.23 5.85
CA GLY A 49 1.71 -14.74 4.75
C GLY A 49 0.83 -13.70 4.06
N PHE A 50 1.04 -12.41 4.34
CA PHE A 50 0.27 -11.30 3.74
C PHE A 50 1.17 -10.36 2.96
N PHE A 51 1.09 -10.45 1.64
CA PHE A 51 1.89 -9.61 0.76
C PHE A 51 1.13 -9.27 -0.52
N VAL A 52 1.52 -8.14 -1.09
CA VAL A 52 1.05 -7.72 -2.42
C VAL A 52 1.78 -8.58 -3.45
N SER A 53 1.04 -9.49 -4.10
CA SER A 53 1.58 -10.45 -5.07
C SER A 53 1.58 -9.92 -6.50
N SER A 54 0.71 -8.95 -6.78
CA SER A 54 0.68 -8.26 -8.07
C SER A 54 -0.02 -6.91 -7.95
N LEU A 55 0.23 -6.06 -8.93
CA LEU A 55 -0.33 -4.72 -9.01
C LEU A 55 -0.73 -4.37 -10.45
N THR A 56 -1.82 -3.62 -10.56
CA THR A 56 -2.23 -2.87 -11.74
C THR A 56 -2.01 -1.38 -11.47
N GLN A 57 -2.43 -0.48 -12.36
CA GLN A 57 -2.30 0.95 -12.12
C GLN A 57 -2.95 1.39 -10.81
N GLU A 58 -4.13 0.85 -10.49
CA GLU A 58 -4.98 1.31 -9.37
C GLU A 58 -5.34 0.22 -8.35
N HIS A 59 -5.02 -1.05 -8.63
CA HIS A 59 -5.38 -2.16 -7.75
C HIS A 59 -4.19 -3.03 -7.38
N TRP A 60 -4.18 -3.50 -6.14
CA TRP A 60 -3.28 -4.53 -5.62
C TRP A 60 -4.03 -5.84 -5.49
N ILE A 61 -3.34 -6.94 -5.76
CA ILE A 61 -3.79 -8.28 -5.39
C ILE A 61 -2.93 -8.73 -4.22
N ILE A 62 -3.59 -9.02 -3.10
CA ILE A 62 -2.94 -9.51 -1.89
C ILE A 62 -3.23 -10.99 -1.73
N LYS A 63 -2.17 -11.77 -1.54
CA LYS A 63 -2.27 -13.17 -1.12
C LYS A 63 -2.35 -13.24 0.40
N VAL A 64 -3.30 -14.04 0.87
CA VAL A 64 -3.66 -14.09 2.29
C VAL A 64 -3.87 -15.53 2.76
N THR A 65 -3.57 -15.81 4.02
CA THR A 65 -4.05 -17.03 4.68
C THR A 65 -5.56 -16.97 4.91
N LEU A 66 -6.20 -18.15 5.04
CA LEU A 66 -7.65 -18.25 5.27
C LEU A 66 -8.08 -17.52 6.56
N SER A 67 -7.26 -17.60 7.62
CA SER A 67 -7.57 -17.03 8.93
C SER A 67 -7.68 -15.50 8.92
N ILE A 68 -6.92 -14.80 8.08
CA ILE A 68 -7.09 -13.35 7.93
C ILE A 68 -8.08 -13.03 6.80
N PHE A 69 -8.18 -13.87 5.76
CA PHE A 69 -9.21 -13.69 4.73
C PHE A 69 -10.59 -13.57 5.37
N GLU A 70 -10.87 -14.35 6.42
CA GLU A 70 -12.13 -14.27 7.19
C GLU A 70 -12.25 -13.01 8.05
N LYS A 71 -11.14 -12.47 8.56
CA LYS A 71 -11.12 -11.28 9.41
C LYS A 71 -11.29 -9.97 8.65
N VAL A 72 -10.81 -9.88 7.41
CA VAL A 72 -10.86 -8.64 6.63
C VAL A 72 -12.24 -8.49 5.97
N GLN A 73 -12.86 -7.34 6.16
CA GLN A 73 -14.16 -6.98 5.61
C GLN A 73 -14.04 -5.95 4.48
N VAL A 74 -15.03 -5.95 3.58
CA VAL A 74 -15.11 -4.91 2.54
C VAL A 74 -15.40 -3.57 3.21
N GLY A 75 -14.54 -2.58 2.95
CA GLY A 75 -14.59 -1.27 3.59
C GLY A 75 -13.44 -1.03 4.58
N ASP A 76 -12.72 -2.09 4.95
CA ASP A 76 -11.55 -1.97 5.82
C ASP A 76 -10.43 -1.18 5.14
N LEU A 77 -9.69 -0.43 5.97
CA LEU A 77 -8.42 0.17 5.60
C LEU A 77 -7.29 -0.78 5.95
N VAL A 78 -6.33 -0.88 5.03
CA VAL A 78 -5.14 -1.70 5.21
C VAL A 78 -3.89 -0.84 5.22
N CYS A 79 -2.90 -1.20 6.02
CA CYS A 79 -1.58 -0.59 5.98
C CYS A 79 -0.63 -1.50 5.17
N ILE A 80 -0.02 -0.94 4.11
CA ILE A 80 0.99 -1.66 3.32
C ILE A 80 2.35 -1.01 3.54
N LEU A 81 3.32 -1.84 3.90
CA LEU A 81 4.74 -1.49 3.96
C LEU A 81 5.35 -1.76 2.59
N PRO A 82 5.73 -0.73 1.82
CA PRO A 82 6.30 -0.92 0.48
C PRO A 82 7.70 -1.50 0.56
N VAL A 83 8.13 -2.19 -0.50
CA VAL A 83 9.52 -2.64 -0.64
C VAL A 83 10.50 -1.47 -0.57
N HIS A 84 10.16 -0.33 -1.18
CA HIS A 84 11.03 0.85 -1.21
C HIS A 84 10.27 2.14 -0.88
N SER A 85 10.43 2.61 0.36
CA SER A 85 9.76 3.81 0.86
C SER A 85 10.09 5.07 0.03
N CYS A 86 11.35 5.27 -0.37
CA CYS A 86 11.74 6.46 -1.15
C CYS A 86 11.04 6.55 -2.51
N LEU A 87 10.81 5.41 -3.19
CA LEU A 87 10.12 5.39 -4.49
C LEU A 87 8.64 5.73 -4.33
N VAL A 88 8.01 5.23 -3.26
CA VAL A 88 6.62 5.61 -2.91
C VAL A 88 6.52 7.10 -2.60
N VAL A 89 7.42 7.64 -1.78
CA VAL A 89 7.45 9.07 -1.45
C VAL A 89 7.64 9.94 -2.70
N SER A 90 8.48 9.50 -3.64
CA SER A 90 8.67 10.20 -4.93
C SER A 90 7.40 10.19 -5.80
N ALA A 91 6.57 9.15 -5.71
CA ALA A 91 5.32 9.04 -6.46
C ALA A 91 4.16 9.85 -5.85
N LEU A 92 4.11 9.97 -4.52
CA LEU A 92 2.98 10.58 -3.79
C LEU A 92 3.09 12.11 -3.62
N GLU A 93 4.25 12.72 -3.92
CA GLU A 93 4.55 14.17 -3.82
C GLU A 93 4.42 14.79 -2.41
N GLY A 94 3.79 14.11 -1.45
CA GLY A 94 3.57 14.52 -0.06
C GLY A 94 2.94 13.38 0.74
N TYR A 95 2.95 13.46 2.06
CA TYR A 95 2.30 12.47 2.92
C TYR A 95 1.76 13.09 4.21
N VAL A 96 0.83 12.36 4.85
CA VAL A 96 0.21 12.73 6.12
C VAL A 96 0.72 11.79 7.21
N THR A 97 1.15 12.33 8.34
CA THR A 97 1.58 11.53 9.49
C THR A 97 0.38 10.91 10.20
N THR A 98 0.61 9.95 11.08
CA THR A 98 -0.42 9.41 11.98
C THR A 98 -0.99 10.43 12.96
N HIS A 99 -0.35 11.61 13.08
CA HIS A 99 -0.81 12.76 13.85
C HIS A 99 -1.50 13.83 12.99
N SER A 100 -1.91 13.48 11.76
CA SER A 100 -2.59 14.37 10.80
C SER A 100 -1.74 15.56 10.32
N GLU A 101 -0.42 15.49 10.46
CA GLU A 101 0.48 16.53 9.99
C GLU A 101 0.83 16.29 8.52
N LYS A 102 0.81 17.35 7.70
CA LYS A 102 1.22 17.26 6.30
C LYS A 102 2.73 17.46 6.18
N VAL A 103 3.41 16.50 5.60
CA VAL A 103 4.85 16.58 5.29
C VAL A 103 5.03 16.77 3.79
N LYS A 104 5.73 17.84 3.43
CA LYS A 104 6.11 18.11 2.05
C LYS A 104 7.34 17.30 1.67
N THR A 105 7.44 16.96 0.40
CA THR A 105 8.62 16.36 -0.22
C THR A 105 9.25 17.36 -1.17
N LEU A 106 10.44 17.03 -1.68
CA LEU A 106 11.08 17.82 -2.75
C LEU A 106 10.24 17.94 -4.02
N ARG A 107 9.26 17.03 -4.24
CA ARG A 107 8.36 17.05 -5.39
C ARG A 107 7.04 17.76 -5.11
N SER A 108 6.80 18.21 -3.87
CA SER A 108 5.60 18.96 -3.53
C SER A 108 5.53 20.23 -4.38
N ARG A 109 4.44 20.40 -5.13
CA ARG A 109 4.17 21.65 -5.84
C ARG A 109 3.73 22.71 -4.83
N ASP A 110 4.48 23.80 -4.73
CA ASP A 110 3.98 24.99 -4.07
C ASP A 110 2.91 25.64 -4.95
N SER A 111 1.76 25.96 -4.36
CA SER A 111 0.64 26.64 -5.02
C SER A 111 0.94 28.07 -5.48
N LEU A 112 2.20 28.51 -5.41
CA LEU A 112 2.66 29.87 -5.76
C LEU A 112 2.78 30.11 -7.28
N PHE A 113 2.57 29.09 -8.11
CA PHE A 113 2.41 29.25 -9.55
C PHE A 113 1.10 28.61 -10.04
N SER A 114 -0.03 29.02 -9.45
CA SER A 114 -1.27 28.98 -10.22
C SER A 114 -1.13 30.01 -11.34
N ARG A 115 -0.74 29.53 -12.53
CA ARG A 115 -0.84 30.31 -13.75
C ARG A 115 -2.32 30.64 -13.94
N SER A 116 -2.66 31.90 -13.72
CA SER A 116 -3.84 32.52 -14.31
C SER A 116 -3.80 32.27 -15.82
N ALA A 117 -4.70 31.42 -16.27
CA ALA A 117 -5.12 31.31 -17.67
C ALA A 117 -6.29 32.27 -17.88
#